data_AF-A0A453R0Z0-F1
#
_entry.id   AF-A0A453R0Z0-F1
#
_cell.length_a   1.000
_cell.length_b   1.000
_cell.length_c   1.000
_cell.angle_alpha   90.00
_cell.angle_beta   90.00
_cell.angle_gamma   90.00
#
_symmetry.space_group_name_H-M   'P 1'
#
loop_
_entity.id
_entity.type
_entity.pdbx_description
1 polymer ?
#
loop_
_entity_poly.entity_id
_entity_poly.type
_entity_poly.pdbx_seq_one_letter_code
_entity_poly.pdbx_strand_id
1 'polypeptide(L)'
;MGLQLFADVSSMRGIVEIEAEVDAVKRVTEAACPLKISLDRVVLTATGVLLGLWQVESGTDPADIRSKLREALPRAPQKQLYDPVLLHTSFARILGPPKLPQQEDTSSFSHIKFFHNLVAQVNGKIRGFQAKVSELWYVEEYDVLALALNGKMRVRRLHLGCNEG
;
A
#
# COMPACT_ATOMS: atom_id res chain seq x y z
N MET A 1 -10.09 1.32 -1.80
CA MET A 1 -8.82 0.56 -1.73
C MET A 1 -7.73 1.60 -1.54
N GLY A 2 -7.25 1.77 -0.30
CA GLY A 2 -6.34 2.84 0.08
C GLY A 2 -4.90 2.44 -0.15
N LEU A 3 -4.11 3.31 -0.77
CA LEU A 3 -2.68 3.12 -0.91
C LEU A 3 -2.01 3.53 0.41
N GLN A 4 -1.41 2.57 1.12
CA GLN A 4 -0.81 2.82 2.42
C GLN A 4 0.67 3.20 2.29
N LEU A 5 0.97 4.48 2.49
CA LEU A 5 2.32 4.92 2.83
C LEU A 5 2.45 4.86 4.36
N PHE A 6 3.23 3.91 4.86
CA PHE A 6 3.53 3.79 6.29
C PHE A 6 4.51 4.90 6.70
N ALA A 7 4.05 5.82 7.53
CA ALA A 7 4.91 6.66 8.35
C ALA A 7 4.73 6.21 9.81
N ASP A 8 5.73 5.53 10.35
CA ASP A 8 5.77 5.10 11.75
C ASP A 8 6.06 6.33 12.63
N VAL A 9 5.14 6.67 13.52
CA VAL A 9 5.25 7.86 14.39
C VAL A 9 4.78 7.52 15.79
N SER A 10 5.74 7.12 16.64
CA SER A 10 5.51 6.90 18.07
C SER A 10 5.72 8.18 18.89
N SER A 11 4.73 8.47 19.73
CA SER A 11 4.79 9.19 21.02
C SER A 11 5.09 10.71 21.05
N MET A 12 4.09 11.48 21.53
CA MET A 12 4.13 12.91 21.91
C MET A 12 4.51 13.93 20.82
N ARG A 13 3.71 14.01 19.75
CA ARG A 13 3.70 15.21 18.89
C ARG A 13 2.70 16.24 19.42
N GLY A 14 3.10 17.50 19.44
CA GLY A 14 2.18 18.59 19.76
C GLY A 14 1.11 18.69 18.66
N ILE A 15 -0.14 19.02 19.03
CA ILE A 15 -1.25 19.19 18.08
C ILE A 15 -0.85 20.11 16.92
N VAL A 16 -0.07 21.16 17.20
CA VAL A 16 0.45 22.11 16.21
C VAL A 16 1.35 21.45 15.16
N GLU A 17 2.20 20.50 15.56
CA GLU A 17 3.09 19.77 14.64
C GLU A 17 2.28 18.86 13.70
N ILE A 18 1.25 18.18 14.24
CA ILE A 18 0.37 17.32 13.45
C ILE A 18 -0.43 18.14 12.43
N GLU A 19 -1.02 19.27 12.83
CA GLU A 19 -1.75 20.12 11.90
C GLU A 19 -0.83 20.67 10.79
N ALA A 20 0.40 21.07 11.13
CA ALA A 20 1.36 21.54 10.13
C ALA A 20 1.74 20.45 9.11
N GLU A 21 1.92 19.19 9.57
CA GLU A 21 2.16 18.06 8.67
C GLU A 21 0.95 17.77 7.78
N VAL A 22 -0.26 17.78 8.34
CA VAL A 22 -1.50 17.57 7.58
C VAL A 22 -1.68 18.65 6.51
N ASP A 23 -1.43 19.91 6.84
CA ASP A 23 -1.45 21.01 5.89
C ASP A 23 -0.38 20.86 4.79
N ALA A 24 0.80 20.34 5.14
CA ALA A 24 1.84 20.03 4.17
C ALA A 24 1.41 18.92 3.20
N VAL A 25 0.82 17.84 3.71
CA VAL A 25 0.26 16.77 2.87
C VAL A 25 -0.88 17.30 2.00
N LYS A 26 -1.75 18.15 2.55
CA LYS A 26 -2.87 18.76 1.82
C LYS A 26 -2.40 19.52 0.58
N ARG A 27 -1.35 20.36 0.72
CA ARG A 27 -0.74 21.08 -0.41
C ARG A 27 -0.22 20.12 -1.48
N VAL A 28 0.38 18.99 -1.09
CA VAL A 28 0.85 17.97 -2.04
C VAL A 28 -0.33 17.31 -2.76
N THR A 29 -1.41 16.99 -2.04
CA THR A 29 -2.60 16.36 -2.63
C THR A 29 -3.37 17.27 -3.60
N GLU A 30 -3.42 18.57 -3.32
CA GLU A 30 -3.99 19.59 -4.23
C GLU A 30 -3.14 19.81 -5.49
N ALA A 31 -1.88 19.38 -5.49
CA ALA A 31 -1.00 19.43 -6.66
C ALA A 31 -0.89 18.07 -7.38
N ALA A 32 -1.61 17.04 -6.92
CA ALA A 32 -1.55 15.69 -7.45
C ALA A 32 -2.89 15.27 -8.04
N CYS A 33 -2.87 14.74 -9.25
CA CYS A 33 -4.05 14.28 -9.95
C CYS A 33 -4.47 12.88 -9.44
N PRO A 34 -5.79 12.60 -9.35
CA PRO A 34 -6.29 11.26 -9.08
C PRO A 34 -5.68 10.22 -10.03
N LEU A 35 -5.29 9.07 -9.49
CA LEU A 35 -4.68 8.00 -10.26
C LEU A 35 -5.75 7.05 -10.78
N LYS A 36 -5.66 6.70 -12.06
CA LYS A 36 -6.33 5.51 -12.59
C LYS A 36 -5.31 4.39 -12.63
N ILE A 37 -5.63 3.28 -11.97
CA ILE A 37 -4.71 2.16 -11.83
C ILE A 37 -5.37 0.86 -12.28
N SER A 38 -4.57 -0.07 -12.77
CA SER A 38 -5.00 -1.43 -13.10
C SER A 38 -4.11 -2.47 -12.43
N LEU A 39 -4.71 -3.57 -11.97
CA LEU A 39 -3.98 -4.67 -11.38
C LEU A 39 -3.27 -5.45 -12.49
N ASP A 40 -1.95 -5.32 -12.59
CA ASP A 40 -1.16 -6.05 -13.59
C ASP A 40 -1.06 -7.53 -13.23
N ARG A 41 -0.71 -7.82 -11.97
CA ARG A 41 -0.64 -9.20 -11.45
C ARG A 41 -0.59 -9.29 -9.94
N VAL A 42 -0.86 -10.49 -9.46
CA VAL A 42 -0.61 -10.92 -8.09
C VAL A 42 0.65 -11.78 -8.04
N VAL A 43 1.49 -11.55 -7.06
CA VAL A 43 2.70 -12.34 -6.78
C VAL A 43 2.72 -12.78 -5.32
N LEU A 44 3.34 -13.93 -5.05
CA LEU A 44 3.63 -14.37 -3.69
C LEU A 44 5.13 -14.16 -3.42
N THR A 45 5.46 -13.40 -2.38
CA THR A 45 6.86 -13.19 -1.98
C THR A 45 7.40 -14.39 -1.21
N ALA A 46 8.73 -14.53 -1.17
CA ALA A 46 9.40 -15.55 -0.34
C ALA A 46 9.09 -15.39 1.17
N THR A 47 8.68 -14.20 1.59
CA THR A 47 8.25 -13.90 2.97
C THR A 47 6.78 -14.23 3.24
N GLY A 48 6.08 -14.83 2.27
CA GLY A 48 4.69 -15.28 2.40
C GLY A 48 3.65 -14.18 2.20
N VAL A 49 3.99 -13.03 1.61
CA VAL A 49 3.03 -11.95 1.36
C VAL A 49 2.48 -12.06 -0.06
N LEU A 50 1.14 -12.10 -0.17
CA LEU A 50 0.44 -12.04 -1.44
C LEU A 50 0.25 -10.57 -1.82
N LEU A 51 1.01 -10.12 -2.82
CA LEU A 51 1.04 -8.73 -3.27
C LEU A 51 0.30 -8.59 -4.60
N GLY A 52 -0.65 -7.66 -4.67
CA GLY A 52 -1.16 -7.12 -5.92
C GLY A 52 -0.25 -6.00 -6.40
N LEU A 53 0.25 -6.10 -7.63
CA LEU A 53 1.07 -5.10 -8.30
C LEU A 53 0.20 -4.29 -9.26
N TRP A 54 0.23 -2.97 -9.08
CA TRP A 54 -0.61 -2.04 -9.82
C TRP A 54 0.20 -1.27 -10.86
N GLN A 55 -0.37 -1.09 -12.04
CA GLN A 55 0.12 -0.16 -13.05
C GLN A 55 -0.71 1.12 -13.00
N VAL A 56 -0.06 2.25 -13.23
CA VAL A 56 -0.72 3.55 -13.35
C VAL A 56 -1.05 3.79 -14.81
N GLU A 57 -2.33 3.90 -15.12
CA GLU A 57 -2.82 4.22 -16.46
C GLU A 57 -2.84 5.73 -16.72
N SER A 58 -3.16 6.52 -15.69
CA SER A 58 -3.21 7.99 -15.76
C SER A 58 -3.14 8.62 -14.37
N GLY A 59 -2.80 9.91 -14.30
CA GLY A 59 -2.68 10.68 -13.05
C GLY A 59 -1.24 11.03 -12.73
N THR A 60 -0.97 11.52 -11.51
CA THR A 60 0.40 11.83 -11.07
C THR A 60 1.14 10.55 -10.72
N ASP A 61 2.41 10.45 -11.16
CA ASP A 61 3.25 9.29 -10.87
C ASP A 61 3.42 9.09 -9.34
N PRO A 62 3.25 7.87 -8.81
CA PRO A 62 3.52 7.56 -7.41
C PRO A 62 4.91 7.99 -6.93
N ALA A 63 5.94 7.94 -7.76
CA ALA A 63 7.29 8.41 -7.44
C ALA A 63 7.31 9.92 -7.18
N ASP A 64 6.60 10.71 -7.99
CA ASP A 64 6.48 12.16 -7.80
C ASP A 64 5.73 12.50 -6.53
N ILE A 65 4.61 11.81 -6.27
CA ILE A 65 3.83 11.97 -5.03
C ILE A 65 4.74 11.67 -3.82
N ARG A 66 5.49 10.56 -3.86
CA ARG A 66 6.42 10.17 -2.79
C ARG A 66 7.56 11.19 -2.61
N SER A 67 8.11 11.75 -3.68
CA SER A 67 9.16 12.78 -3.57
C SER A 67 8.61 14.05 -2.93
N LYS A 68 7.48 14.56 -3.42
CA LYS A 68 6.83 15.75 -2.87
C LYS A 68 6.47 15.60 -1.40
N LEU A 69 5.96 14.42 -1.00
CA LEU A 69 5.68 14.12 0.42
C LEU A 69 6.97 14.07 1.25
N ARG A 70 8.06 13.52 0.71
CA ARG A 70 9.36 13.47 1.40
C ARG A 70 9.94 14.85 1.64
N GLU A 71 9.81 15.74 0.66
CA GLU A 71 10.27 17.12 0.76
C GLU A 71 9.39 17.95 1.70
N ALA A 72 8.08 17.69 1.72
CA ALA A 72 7.12 18.44 2.52
C ALA A 72 7.11 18.05 4.01
N LEU A 73 7.45 16.80 4.36
CA LEU A 73 7.36 16.31 5.73
C LEU A 73 8.72 16.36 6.46
N PRO A 74 8.78 17.00 7.64
CA PRO A 74 10.06 17.31 8.31
C PRO A 74 10.82 16.07 8.81
N ARG A 75 10.13 14.94 9.02
CA ARG A 75 10.71 13.67 9.48
C ARG A 75 10.41 12.51 8.53
N ALA A 76 10.29 12.80 7.24
CA ALA A 76 10.10 11.76 6.24
C ALA A 76 11.26 10.74 6.26
N PRO A 77 10.98 9.43 6.17
CA PRO A 77 12.03 8.42 6.05
C PRO A 77 12.98 8.69 4.87
N GLN A 78 14.28 8.70 5.14
CA GLN A 78 15.30 8.95 4.11
C GLN A 78 15.45 7.79 3.12
N LYS A 79 15.18 6.57 3.57
CA LYS A 79 15.21 5.35 2.73
C LYS A 79 13.81 4.76 2.66
N GLN A 80 13.34 4.54 1.44
CA GLN A 80 12.11 3.79 1.20
C GLN A 80 12.48 2.32 1.00
N LEU A 81 11.74 1.42 1.65
CA LEU A 81 12.02 -0.02 1.62
C LEU A 81 11.81 -0.65 0.22
N TYR A 82 11.06 0.03 -0.63
CA TYR A 82 10.68 -0.41 -1.97
C TYR A 82 11.09 0.62 -3.01
N ASP A 83 11.21 0.16 -4.26
CA ASP A 83 11.41 1.02 -5.41
C ASP A 83 10.34 2.15 -5.42
N PRO A 84 10.75 3.42 -5.59
CA PRO A 84 9.87 4.56 -5.53
C PRO A 84 8.74 4.53 -6.58
N VAL A 85 8.84 3.72 -7.63
CA VAL A 85 7.80 3.57 -8.66
C VAL A 85 6.81 2.44 -8.32
N LEU A 86 7.18 1.49 -7.45
CA LEU A 86 6.37 0.31 -7.19
C LEU A 86 5.07 0.66 -6.46
N LEU A 87 3.94 0.44 -7.13
CA LEU A 87 2.60 0.53 -6.57
C LEU A 87 2.09 -0.87 -6.23
N HIS A 88 1.85 -1.15 -4.94
CA HIS A 88 1.39 -2.46 -4.51
C HIS A 88 0.32 -2.40 -3.42
N THR A 89 -0.41 -3.49 -3.27
CA THR A 89 -1.31 -3.73 -2.14
C THR A 89 -1.06 -5.13 -1.60
N SER A 90 -0.86 -5.25 -0.29
CA SER A 90 -0.81 -6.53 0.38
C SER A 90 -2.23 -7.07 0.56
N PHE A 91 -2.56 -8.18 -0.10
CA PHE A 91 -3.88 -8.81 0.04
C PHE A 91 -3.95 -9.75 1.24
N ALA A 92 -2.90 -10.53 1.47
CA ALA A 92 -2.85 -11.50 2.55
C ALA A 92 -1.40 -11.83 2.94
N ARG A 93 -1.21 -12.35 4.14
CA ARG A 93 0.04 -12.94 4.60
C ARG A 93 -0.19 -14.40 4.99
N ILE A 94 0.64 -15.27 4.43
CA ILE A 94 0.69 -16.69 4.75
C ILE A 94 1.52 -16.86 6.02
N LEU A 95 0.91 -17.43 7.05
CA LEU A 95 1.52 -17.59 8.38
C LEU A 95 2.15 -18.97 8.61
N GLY A 96 1.86 -19.92 7.72
CA GLY A 96 2.35 -21.29 7.85
C GLY A 96 2.17 -22.07 6.55
N PRO A 97 2.70 -23.30 6.49
CA PRO A 97 2.58 -24.16 5.32
C PRO A 97 1.10 -24.46 5.00
N PRO A 98 0.77 -24.69 3.73
CA PRO A 98 -0.59 -25.03 3.34
C PRO A 98 -0.96 -26.40 3.91
N LYS A 99 -2.21 -26.56 4.35
CA LYS A 99 -2.74 -27.86 4.77
C LYS A 99 -3.11 -28.65 3.52
N LEU A 100 -2.19 -29.47 3.00
CA LEU A 100 -2.46 -30.36 1.88
C LEU A 100 -3.25 -31.60 2.34
N PRO A 101 -4.15 -32.16 1.50
CA PRO A 101 -4.79 -33.44 1.78
C PRO A 101 -3.75 -34.54 2.03
N GLN A 102 -4.00 -35.41 3.02
CA GLN A 102 -3.05 -36.39 3.58
C GLN A 102 -2.48 -37.45 2.61
N GLN A 103 -2.82 -37.42 1.32
CA GLN A 103 -2.41 -38.41 0.32
C GLN A 103 -1.30 -37.93 -0.65
N GLU A 104 -0.95 -36.65 -0.65
CA GLU A 104 0.15 -36.15 -1.48
C GLU A 104 1.42 -36.06 -0.64
N ASP A 105 2.50 -36.69 -1.12
CA ASP A 105 3.83 -36.62 -0.53
C ASP A 105 4.15 -35.20 -0.02
N THR A 106 4.50 -35.10 1.26
CA THR A 106 4.86 -33.87 2.00
C THR A 106 6.20 -33.28 1.56
N SER A 107 6.56 -33.47 0.28
CA SER A 107 7.74 -32.90 -0.33
C SER A 107 7.60 -31.38 -0.45
N SER A 108 8.70 -30.64 -0.29
CA SER A 108 8.72 -29.18 -0.50
C SER A 108 8.22 -28.77 -1.89
N PHE A 109 8.31 -29.67 -2.87
CA PHE A 109 7.86 -29.47 -4.24
C PHE A 109 6.33 -29.40 -4.36
N SER A 110 5.57 -30.15 -3.56
CA SER A 110 4.10 -30.11 -3.58
C SER A 110 3.56 -28.77 -3.05
N HIS A 111 4.18 -28.21 -2.00
CA HIS A 111 3.84 -26.88 -1.47
C HIS A 111 4.12 -25.76 -2.48
N ILE A 112 5.26 -25.81 -3.18
CA ILE A 112 5.60 -24.81 -4.21
C ILE A 112 4.57 -24.85 -5.34
N LYS A 113 4.24 -26.05 -5.85
CA LYS A 113 3.24 -26.24 -6.89
C LYS A 113 1.86 -25.72 -6.46
N PHE A 114 1.47 -25.98 -5.22
CA PHE A 114 0.23 -25.45 -4.65
C PHE A 114 0.18 -23.92 -4.72
N PHE A 115 1.24 -23.23 -4.28
CA PHE A 115 1.28 -21.77 -4.31
C PHE A 115 1.31 -21.19 -5.73
N HIS A 116 2.03 -21.81 -6.67
CA HIS A 116 1.98 -21.41 -8.07
C HIS A 116 0.57 -21.51 -8.64
N ASN A 117 -0.14 -22.61 -8.36
CA ASN A 117 -1.52 -22.80 -8.79
C ASN A 117 -2.45 -21.76 -8.16
N LEU A 118 -2.30 -21.49 -6.85
CA LEU A 118 -3.07 -20.47 -6.15
C LEU A 118 -2.88 -19.09 -6.79
N VAL A 119 -1.63 -18.67 -6.99
CA VAL A 119 -1.31 -17.38 -7.61
C VAL A 119 -1.84 -17.30 -9.04
N ALA A 120 -1.74 -18.38 -9.83
CA ALA A 120 -2.30 -18.43 -11.18
C ALA A 120 -3.83 -18.28 -11.18
N GLN A 121 -4.53 -18.98 -10.28
CA GLN A 121 -5.98 -18.86 -10.14
C GLN A 121 -6.41 -17.46 -9.72
N VAL A 122 -5.72 -16.86 -8.75
CA VAL A 122 -6.01 -15.48 -8.32
C VAL A 122 -5.80 -14.52 -9.48
N ASN A 123 -4.67 -14.59 -10.19
CA ASN A 123 -4.43 -13.77 -11.37
C ASN A 123 -5.51 -13.95 -12.44
N GLY A 124 -5.94 -15.18 -12.72
CA GLY A 124 -7.00 -15.45 -13.68
C GLY A 124 -8.35 -14.82 -13.32
N LYS A 125 -8.58 -14.51 -12.02
CA LYS A 125 -9.83 -13.90 -11.55
C LYS A 125 -9.80 -12.38 -11.48
N ILE A 126 -8.67 -11.78 -11.08
CA ILE A 126 -8.64 -10.34 -10.73
C ILE A 126 -7.67 -9.50 -11.56
N ARG A 127 -6.85 -10.10 -12.43
CA ARG A 127 -5.98 -9.34 -13.33
C ARG A 127 -6.79 -8.38 -14.21
N GLY A 128 -6.27 -7.18 -14.42
CA GLY A 128 -6.93 -6.12 -15.16
C GLY A 128 -8.00 -5.37 -14.37
N PHE A 129 -8.21 -5.70 -13.09
CA PHE A 129 -9.11 -4.92 -12.23
C PHE A 129 -8.67 -3.46 -12.19
N GLN A 130 -9.56 -2.55 -12.55
CA GLN A 130 -9.30 -1.11 -12.56
C GLN A 130 -9.85 -0.44 -11.31
N ALA A 131 -9.12 0.55 -10.80
CA ALA A 131 -9.53 1.37 -9.68
C ALA A 131 -9.12 2.83 -9.91
N LYS A 132 -9.87 3.74 -9.29
CA LYS A 132 -9.51 5.16 -9.18
C LYS A 132 -9.06 5.46 -7.75
N VAL A 133 -7.85 5.95 -7.59
CA VAL A 133 -7.33 6.47 -6.32
C VAL A 133 -7.50 7.98 -6.34
N SER A 134 -8.45 8.46 -5.53
CA SER A 134 -8.82 9.89 -5.45
C SER A 134 -8.48 10.52 -4.11
N GLU A 135 -7.97 9.75 -3.17
CA GLU A 135 -7.67 10.21 -1.81
C GLU A 135 -6.32 9.66 -1.35
N LEU A 136 -5.60 10.48 -0.59
CA LEU A 136 -4.49 10.08 0.26
C LEU A 136 -4.92 10.23 1.71
N TRP A 137 -4.54 9.29 2.56
CA TRP A 137 -4.91 9.32 3.97
C TRP A 137 -3.68 9.63 4.84
N TYR A 138 -3.82 10.63 5.71
CA TYR A 138 -2.89 10.84 6.82
C TYR A 138 -3.45 10.10 8.04
N VAL A 139 -2.68 9.17 8.58
CA VAL A 139 -3.13 8.26 9.64
C VAL A 139 -2.28 8.46 10.88
N GLU A 140 -2.94 8.83 11.97
CA GLU A 140 -2.36 8.87 13.31
C GLU A 140 -2.70 7.53 13.99
N GLU A 141 -1.74 6.62 14.10
CA GLU A 141 -1.91 5.36 14.85
C GLU A 141 -1.54 5.59 16.32
N TYR A 142 -2.49 5.36 17.24
CA TYR A 142 -2.23 5.47 18.68
C TYR A 142 -1.83 4.12 19.29
N ASP A 143 -2.26 3.02 18.67
CA ASP A 143 -1.87 1.66 19.02
C ASP A 143 -0.94 1.08 17.94
N VAL A 144 0.03 0.25 18.35
CA VAL A 144 0.91 -0.45 17.41
C VAL A 144 0.07 -1.37 16.52
N LEU A 145 0.22 -1.24 15.20
CA LEU A 145 -0.56 -1.97 14.19
C LEU A 145 -2.07 -1.68 14.26
N ALA A 146 -2.46 -0.46 14.65
CA ALA A 146 -3.87 -0.09 14.83
C ALA A 146 -4.73 -0.43 13.61
N LEU A 147 -4.23 -0.19 12.39
CA LEU A 147 -5.01 -0.53 11.20
C LEU A 147 -5.20 -2.05 11.03
N ALA A 148 -4.19 -2.85 11.33
CA ALA A 148 -4.24 -4.30 11.12
C ALA A 148 -5.03 -5.02 12.22
N LEU A 149 -5.08 -4.45 13.43
CA LEU A 149 -5.68 -5.05 14.62
C LEU A 149 -6.96 -4.34 15.09
N ASN A 150 -7.49 -3.42 14.28
CA ASN A 150 -8.64 -2.58 14.63
C ASN A 150 -8.43 -1.81 15.95
N GLY A 151 -7.21 -1.30 16.14
CA GLY A 151 -6.84 -0.43 17.25
C GLY A 151 -7.26 1.02 17.04
N LYS A 152 -6.96 1.87 18.02
CA LYS A 152 -7.29 3.28 18.02
C LYS A 152 -6.41 4.03 17.00
N MET A 153 -7.08 4.69 16.06
CA MET A 153 -6.42 5.55 15.08
C MET A 153 -7.30 6.75 14.73
N ARG A 154 -6.69 7.80 14.20
CA ARG A 154 -7.39 8.93 13.58
C ARG A 154 -6.98 9.02 12.12
N VAL A 155 -7.95 9.02 11.23
CA VAL A 155 -7.75 9.08 9.77
C VAL A 155 -8.22 10.43 9.26
N ARG A 156 -7.33 11.14 8.57
CA ARG A 156 -7.63 12.38 7.86
C ARG A 156 -7.53 12.11 6.36
N ARG A 157 -8.66 12.23 5.65
CA ARG A 157 -8.74 11.95 4.21
C ARG A 157 -8.51 13.24 3.43
N LEU A 158 -7.53 13.22 2.54
CA LEU A 158 -7.12 14.36 1.73
C LEU A 158 -7.35 13.99 0.27
N HIS A 159 -8.13 14.80 -0.44
CA HIS A 159 -8.50 14.51 -1.82
C HIS A 159 -7.38 14.92 -2.77
N LEU A 160 -7.08 14.04 -3.71
CA LEU A 160 -6.24 14.35 -4.86
C LEU A 160 -7.04 15.21 -5.82
N GLY A 161 -6.49 16.36 -6.20
CA GLY A 161 -7.18 17.29 -7.08
C GLY A 161 -6.21 18.30 -7.63
N CYS A 162 -5.56 17.97 -8.73
CA CYS A 162 -4.84 18.96 -9.53
C CYS A 162 -5.87 19.86 -10.23
N ASN A 163 -5.67 21.18 -10.18
CA ASN A 163 -6.37 22.07 -11.09
C ASN A 163 -5.91 21.72 -12.51
N GLU A 164 -6.84 21.43 -13.42
CA GLU A 164 -6.55 21.36 -14.85
C GLU A 164 -6.04 22.76 -15.27
N GLY A 165 -4.73 22.91 -15.32
CA GLY A 165 -4.05 24.10 -15.84
C GLY A 165 -3.76 23.94 -17.31
#